data_AF-A0A8J3HVK1-F1
#
_entry.id   AF-A0A8J3HVK1-F1
#
_cell.length_a   1.000
_cell.length_b   1.000
_cell.length_c   1.000
_cell.angle_alpha   90.00
_cell.angle_beta   90.00
_cell.angle_gamma   90.00
#
_symmetry.space_group_name_H-M   'P 1'
#
loop_
_entity.id
_entity.type
_entity.pdbx_description
1 polymer ?
#
loop_
_entity_poly.entity_id
_entity_poly.type
_entity_poly.pdbx_seq_one_letter_code
_entity_poly.pdbx_strand_id
1 'polypeptide(L)'
;MRSNSLRLELLVASMLPVTAICIVGAVGLGQMEHTNINIFLLVLVVSALAVFFAEIALINMTQRATKNQFIHLIATCREYTAGNREKRAPILGDNALTTLAQSLNVLLDQVTHNVQHATTNNKAVYDVQHMDQQIQKLITEIKPIMDGDLRVRANVPAGNIGLVADICNALIEELANLAKWTRYSSEQVMSKTQTLLANSVELAQTAEAQMSRFSDTTETVEKMVAFIQRLSSTLHLNVEIVTEIRRHLPAQTGQLNGFASAPGSATQLSRLIDQLHVDTRRQEQLLNELLDSAQSNATLAESMISELYAVAQRIYQSSTSILQTVEHIHSLAKLAQQWNNSIAGFQLPEDSLDDYGAQEREYREAVAPLESGIGRRSTDLL
;
A
#
# COMPACT_ATOMS: atom_id res chain seq x y z
N MET A 1 -12.98 -30.64 5.20
CA MET A 1 -11.50 -30.68 5.38
C MET A 1 -10.70 -30.31 4.12
N ARG A 2 -11.32 -30.17 2.93
CA ARG A 2 -10.69 -29.86 1.62
C ARG A 2 -10.25 -28.41 1.38
N SER A 3 -10.80 -27.43 2.10
CA SER A 3 -10.38 -26.01 2.00
C SER A 3 -9.01 -25.74 2.63
N ASN A 4 -8.45 -26.68 3.39
CA ASN A 4 -7.28 -26.41 4.20
C ASN A 4 -5.97 -26.60 3.45
N SER A 5 -5.88 -27.47 2.44
CA SER A 5 -4.63 -27.73 1.70
C SER A 5 -4.26 -26.60 0.73
N LEU A 6 -5.22 -26.10 -0.05
CA LEU A 6 -5.03 -24.93 -0.93
C LEU A 6 -4.77 -23.65 -0.14
N ARG A 7 -5.47 -23.48 0.99
CA ARG A 7 -5.17 -22.38 1.92
C ARG A 7 -3.78 -22.52 2.52
N LEU A 8 -3.33 -23.73 2.86
CA LEU A 8 -1.99 -23.99 3.41
C LEU A 8 -0.90 -23.71 2.37
N GLU A 9 -1.07 -24.13 1.10
CA GLU A 9 -0.10 -23.82 0.04
C GLU A 9 0.01 -22.32 -0.24
N LEU A 10 -1.11 -21.59 -0.25
CA LEU A 10 -1.11 -20.13 -0.41
C LEU A 10 -0.50 -19.42 0.81
N LEU A 11 -0.79 -19.93 2.03
CA LEU A 11 -0.20 -19.44 3.27
C LEU A 11 1.32 -19.67 3.29
N VAL A 12 1.77 -20.86 2.93
CA VAL A 12 3.19 -21.23 2.87
C VAL A 12 3.92 -20.39 1.82
N ALA A 13 3.32 -20.14 0.66
CA ALA A 13 3.87 -19.24 -0.35
C ALA A 13 3.99 -17.79 0.17
N SER A 14 2.98 -17.28 0.87
CA SER A 14 3.03 -15.91 1.45
C SER A 14 3.96 -15.77 2.66
N MET A 15 4.24 -16.86 3.38
CA MET A 15 5.05 -16.88 4.60
C MET A 15 6.54 -17.11 4.32
N LEU A 16 6.88 -17.63 3.14
CA LEU A 16 8.26 -17.84 2.70
C LEU A 16 9.12 -16.55 2.70
N PRO A 17 8.67 -15.42 2.12
CA PRO A 17 9.45 -14.18 2.15
C PRO A 17 9.52 -13.59 3.57
N VAL A 18 8.45 -13.68 4.36
CA VAL A 18 8.43 -13.20 5.75
C VAL A 18 9.39 -13.98 6.64
N THR A 19 9.42 -15.31 6.50
CA THR A 19 10.33 -16.17 7.27
C THR A 19 11.80 -15.97 6.85
N ALA A 20 12.08 -15.77 5.56
CA ALA A 20 13.41 -15.44 5.08
C ALA A 20 13.91 -14.09 5.63
N ILE A 21 13.06 -13.06 5.63
CA ILE A 21 13.36 -11.75 6.20
C ILE A 21 13.61 -11.86 7.71
N CYS A 22 12.80 -12.62 8.45
CA CYS A 22 12.99 -12.85 9.88
C CYS A 22 14.30 -13.60 10.19
N ILE A 23 14.68 -14.61 9.40
CA ILE A 23 15.94 -15.35 9.57
C ILE A 23 17.13 -14.42 9.30
N VAL A 24 17.10 -13.64 8.22
CA VAL A 24 18.15 -12.65 7.90
C VAL A 24 18.24 -11.58 9.00
N GLY A 25 17.11 -11.11 9.52
CA GLY A 25 17.07 -10.17 10.64
C GLY A 25 17.62 -10.74 11.94
N ALA A 26 17.29 -11.98 12.29
CA ALA A 26 17.77 -12.65 13.51
C ALA A 26 19.28 -12.96 13.45
N VAL A 27 19.77 -13.44 12.31
CA VAL A 27 21.22 -13.67 12.09
C VAL A 27 21.97 -12.34 12.04
N GLY A 28 21.37 -11.30 11.44
CA GLY A 28 21.90 -9.94 11.43
C GLY A 28 22.08 -9.36 12.84
N LEU A 29 21.09 -9.51 13.72
CA LEU A 29 21.17 -8.97 15.09
C LEU A 29 22.16 -9.71 16.00
N GLY A 30 22.44 -11.01 15.74
CA GLY A 30 23.31 -11.84 16.58
C GLY A 30 24.81 -11.82 16.24
N GLN A 31 25.21 -11.32 15.06
CA GLN A 31 26.59 -11.41 14.56
C GLN A 31 27.31 -10.06 14.35
N MET A 32 26.77 -8.96 14.90
CA MET A 32 27.27 -7.59 14.69
C MET A 32 28.63 -7.28 15.31
N GLU A 33 29.20 -8.15 16.14
CA GLU A 33 30.46 -7.84 16.85
C GLU A 33 31.73 -8.14 16.02
N HIS A 34 31.65 -8.99 14.97
CA HIS A 34 32.85 -9.41 14.21
C HIS A 34 32.66 -9.59 12.68
N THR A 35 31.50 -9.25 12.09
CA THR A 35 31.22 -9.59 10.67
C THR A 35 31.37 -8.39 9.73
N ASN A 36 32.09 -8.58 8.62
CA ASN A 36 32.33 -7.58 7.59
C ASN A 36 31.04 -7.31 6.78
N ILE A 37 30.62 -6.05 6.63
CA ILE A 37 29.36 -5.62 5.97
C ILE A 37 29.15 -6.25 4.59
N ASN A 38 30.22 -6.44 3.82
CA ASN A 38 30.15 -7.02 2.48
C ASN A 38 29.69 -8.49 2.51
N ILE A 39 30.05 -9.26 3.54
CA ILE A 39 29.63 -10.66 3.70
C ILE A 39 28.14 -10.71 4.05
N PHE A 40 27.67 -9.79 4.90
CA PHE A 40 26.26 -9.67 5.25
C PHE A 40 25.39 -9.34 4.03
N LEU A 41 25.79 -8.35 3.21
CA LEU A 41 25.08 -7.99 1.98
C LEU A 41 25.05 -9.14 0.96
N LEU A 42 26.15 -9.89 0.81
CA LEU A 42 26.20 -11.03 -0.09
C LEU A 42 25.24 -12.15 0.35
N VAL A 43 25.21 -12.48 1.65
CA VAL A 43 24.28 -13.48 2.21
C VAL A 43 22.82 -13.05 2.03
N LEU A 44 22.52 -11.76 2.19
CA LEU A 44 21.18 -11.21 2.00
C LEU A 44 20.72 -11.29 0.54
N VAL A 45 21.59 -10.94 -0.42
CA VAL A 45 21.26 -11.02 -1.85
C VAL A 45 21.06 -12.47 -2.30
N VAL A 46 21.92 -13.39 -1.83
CA VAL A 46 21.82 -14.82 -2.16
C VAL A 46 20.55 -15.43 -1.58
N SER A 47 20.16 -15.08 -0.35
CA SER A 47 18.91 -15.58 0.25
C SER A 47 17.67 -15.03 -0.45
N ALA A 48 17.66 -13.74 -0.82
CA ALA A 48 16.58 -13.12 -1.58
C ALA A 48 16.41 -13.77 -2.97
N LEU A 49 17.50 -14.02 -3.69
CA LEU A 49 17.48 -14.74 -4.97
C LEU A 49 16.98 -16.18 -4.82
N ALA A 50 17.42 -16.89 -3.78
CA ALA A 50 16.97 -18.26 -3.52
C ALA A 50 15.45 -18.33 -3.29
N VAL A 51 14.90 -17.40 -2.52
CA VAL A 51 13.44 -17.31 -2.27
C VAL A 51 12.69 -16.96 -3.56
N PHE A 52 13.19 -15.98 -4.32
CA PHE A 52 12.58 -15.59 -5.60
C PHE A 52 12.52 -16.75 -6.60
N PHE A 53 13.61 -17.50 -6.75
CA PHE A 53 13.63 -18.68 -7.61
C PHE A 53 12.76 -19.82 -7.07
N ALA A 54 12.68 -19.99 -5.75
CA ALA A 54 11.80 -21.00 -5.14
C ALA A 54 10.32 -20.68 -5.38
N GLU A 55 9.90 -19.42 -5.25
CA GLU A 55 8.54 -18.97 -5.56
C GLU A 55 8.19 -19.18 -7.04
N ILE A 56 9.09 -18.76 -7.96
CA ILE A 56 8.92 -18.97 -9.39
C ILE A 56 8.85 -20.46 -9.75
N ALA A 57 9.68 -21.29 -9.10
CA ALA A 57 9.67 -22.73 -9.29
C ALA A 57 8.36 -23.35 -8.79
N LEU A 58 7.86 -22.92 -7.62
CA LEU A 58 6.59 -23.39 -7.05
C LEU A 58 5.41 -23.04 -7.98
N ILE A 59 5.34 -21.79 -8.46
CA ILE A 59 4.30 -21.33 -9.39
C ILE A 59 4.36 -22.08 -10.72
N ASN A 60 5.56 -22.26 -11.28
CA ASN A 60 5.72 -23.05 -12.50
C ASN A 60 5.36 -24.52 -12.28
N MET A 61 5.64 -25.09 -11.11
CA MET A 61 5.35 -26.49 -10.80
C MET A 61 3.84 -26.71 -10.66
N THR A 62 3.12 -25.82 -9.96
CA THR A 62 1.65 -25.90 -9.83
C THR A 62 0.96 -25.69 -11.17
N GLN A 63 1.38 -24.71 -11.98
CA GLN A 63 0.84 -24.48 -13.32
C GLN A 63 1.10 -25.67 -14.27
N ARG A 64 2.31 -26.23 -14.26
CA ARG A 64 2.63 -27.44 -15.05
C ARG A 64 1.83 -28.64 -14.60
N ALA A 65 1.61 -28.82 -13.29
CA ALA A 65 0.83 -29.92 -12.75
C ALA A 65 -0.63 -29.86 -13.23
N THR A 66 -1.29 -28.71 -13.14
CA THR A 66 -2.68 -28.53 -13.60
C THR A 66 -2.81 -28.71 -15.11
N LYS A 67 -1.88 -28.16 -15.89
CA LYS A 67 -1.87 -28.30 -17.36
C LYS A 67 -1.67 -29.77 -17.79
N ASN A 68 -0.74 -30.48 -17.15
CA ASN A 68 -0.49 -31.89 -17.45
C ASN A 68 -1.66 -32.78 -17.06
N GLN A 69 -2.31 -32.53 -15.91
CA GLN A 69 -3.52 -33.26 -15.50
C GLN A 69 -4.62 -33.16 -16.56
N PHE A 70 -4.86 -31.95 -17.08
CA PHE A 70 -5.86 -31.72 -18.11
C PHE A 70 -5.54 -32.47 -19.42
N ILE A 71 -4.28 -32.43 -19.85
CA ILE A 71 -3.82 -33.17 -21.04
C ILE A 71 -4.02 -34.67 -20.86
N HIS A 72 -3.73 -35.21 -19.67
CA HIS A 72 -3.90 -36.63 -19.40
C HIS A 72 -5.36 -37.07 -19.36
N LEU A 73 -6.28 -36.26 -18.81
CA LEU A 73 -7.72 -36.54 -18.87
C LEU A 73 -8.20 -36.62 -20.33
N ILE A 74 -7.82 -35.65 -21.17
CA ILE A 74 -8.17 -35.63 -22.60
C ILE A 74 -7.57 -36.84 -23.32
N ALA A 75 -6.29 -37.15 -23.05
CA ALA A 75 -5.62 -38.29 -23.64
C ALA A 75 -6.31 -39.61 -23.29
N THR A 76 -6.75 -39.78 -22.05
CA THR A 76 -7.51 -40.97 -21.63
C THR A 76 -8.85 -41.07 -22.35
N CYS A 77 -9.61 -39.97 -22.47
CA CYS A 77 -10.87 -39.98 -23.23
C CYS A 77 -10.65 -40.28 -24.73
N ARG A 78 -9.58 -39.74 -25.32
CA ARG A 78 -9.22 -39.97 -26.73
C ARG A 78 -8.77 -41.41 -27.00
N GLU A 79 -8.01 -41.99 -26.08
CA GLU A 79 -7.60 -43.39 -26.15
C GLU A 79 -8.78 -44.34 -25.95
N TYR A 80 -9.68 -44.01 -25.03
CA TYR A 80 -10.90 -44.77 -24.81
C TYR A 80 -11.80 -44.81 -26.05
N THR A 81 -11.99 -43.65 -26.69
CA THR A 81 -12.75 -43.55 -27.95
C THR A 81 -12.03 -44.19 -29.14
N ALA A 82 -10.69 -44.26 -29.12
CA ALA A 82 -9.90 -45.02 -30.09
C ALA A 82 -9.95 -46.55 -29.85
N GLY A 83 -10.66 -47.02 -28.83
CA GLY A 83 -10.86 -48.44 -28.52
C GLY A 83 -9.95 -48.98 -27.42
N ASN A 84 -9.03 -48.19 -26.88
CA ASN A 84 -8.16 -48.59 -25.77
C ASN A 84 -8.84 -48.34 -24.43
N ARG A 85 -9.56 -49.36 -23.94
CA ARG A 85 -10.43 -49.26 -22.75
C ARG A 85 -9.75 -49.54 -21.42
N GLU A 86 -8.47 -49.89 -21.44
CA GLU A 86 -7.70 -50.19 -20.23
C GLU A 86 -6.97 -48.97 -19.66
N LYS A 87 -6.81 -47.91 -20.47
CA LYS A 87 -6.12 -46.70 -20.04
C LYS A 87 -6.97 -45.93 -19.02
N ARG A 88 -6.35 -45.46 -17.95
CA ARG A 88 -6.98 -44.67 -16.87
C ARG A 88 -6.32 -43.31 -16.76
N ALA A 89 -7.10 -42.30 -16.38
CA ALA A 89 -6.60 -40.98 -16.09
C ALA A 89 -5.74 -41.05 -14.81
N PRO A 90 -4.49 -40.56 -14.84
CA PRO A 90 -3.62 -40.59 -13.69
C PRO A 90 -4.14 -39.62 -12.63
N ILE A 91 -4.27 -40.12 -11.40
CA ILE A 91 -4.75 -39.36 -10.24
C ILE A 91 -3.54 -38.61 -9.66
N LEU A 92 -3.42 -37.32 -9.93
CA LEU A 92 -2.36 -36.46 -9.39
C LEU A 92 -2.98 -35.43 -8.43
N GLY A 93 -2.40 -35.25 -7.24
CA GLY A 93 -2.81 -34.23 -6.26
C GLY A 93 -4.20 -34.47 -5.64
N ASP A 94 -4.68 -33.52 -4.81
CA ASP A 94 -6.03 -33.52 -4.21
C ASP A 94 -6.75 -32.21 -4.53
N ASN A 95 -7.16 -32.07 -5.79
CA ASN A 95 -7.86 -30.89 -6.30
C ASN A 95 -9.16 -31.30 -7.04
N ALA A 96 -9.90 -30.31 -7.55
CA ALA A 96 -11.15 -30.58 -8.28
C ALA A 96 -10.93 -31.47 -9.52
N LEU A 97 -9.78 -31.34 -10.20
CA LEU A 97 -9.40 -32.19 -11.34
C LEU A 97 -9.11 -33.63 -10.89
N THR A 98 -8.56 -33.85 -9.70
CA THR A 98 -8.38 -35.19 -9.12
C THR A 98 -9.74 -35.89 -8.95
N THR A 99 -10.72 -35.15 -8.44
CA THR A 99 -12.08 -35.68 -8.24
C THR A 99 -12.69 -36.04 -9.58
N LEU A 100 -12.53 -35.18 -10.59
CA LEU A 100 -12.96 -35.47 -11.97
C LEU A 100 -12.25 -36.70 -12.56
N ALA A 101 -10.94 -36.85 -12.36
CA ALA A 101 -10.18 -38.01 -12.84
C ALA A 101 -10.67 -39.33 -12.19
N GLN A 102 -10.98 -39.30 -10.89
CA GLN A 102 -11.55 -40.45 -10.18
C GLN A 102 -12.94 -40.80 -10.72
N SER A 103 -13.82 -39.81 -10.87
CA SER A 103 -15.15 -40.01 -11.44
C SER A 103 -15.10 -40.54 -12.87
N LEU A 104 -14.19 -40.00 -13.69
CA LEU A 104 -13.95 -40.47 -15.05
C LEU A 104 -13.49 -41.92 -15.03
N ASN A 105 -12.51 -42.29 -14.20
CA ASN A 105 -12.05 -43.67 -14.10
C ASN A 105 -13.17 -44.64 -13.69
N VAL A 106 -14.00 -44.26 -12.71
CA VAL A 106 -15.17 -45.06 -12.29
C VAL A 106 -16.16 -45.25 -13.44
N LEU A 107 -16.43 -44.20 -14.22
CA LEU A 107 -17.27 -44.29 -15.42
C LEU A 107 -16.65 -45.25 -16.44
N LEU A 108 -15.37 -45.09 -16.75
CA LEU A 108 -14.66 -45.94 -17.71
C LEU A 108 -14.64 -47.41 -17.26
N ASP A 109 -14.46 -47.67 -15.97
CA ASP A 109 -14.55 -49.01 -15.39
C ASP A 109 -15.95 -49.61 -15.56
N GLN A 110 -17.00 -48.83 -15.28
CA GLN A 110 -18.37 -49.28 -15.45
C GLN A 110 -18.76 -49.53 -16.91
N VAL A 111 -18.36 -48.66 -17.85
CA VAL A 111 -18.63 -48.88 -19.28
C VAL A 111 -17.85 -50.08 -19.79
N THR A 112 -16.60 -50.26 -19.36
CA THR A 112 -15.79 -51.44 -19.75
C THR A 112 -16.39 -52.73 -19.19
N HIS A 113 -16.78 -52.71 -17.91
CA HIS A 113 -17.46 -53.82 -17.26
C HIS A 113 -18.78 -54.16 -17.98
N ASN A 114 -19.60 -53.15 -18.29
CA ASN A 114 -20.88 -53.36 -18.97
C ASN A 114 -20.73 -53.82 -20.42
N VAL A 115 -19.70 -53.39 -21.16
CA VAL A 115 -19.43 -53.91 -22.51
C VAL A 115 -18.93 -55.35 -22.46
N GLN A 116 -18.15 -55.72 -21.44
CA GLN A 116 -17.75 -57.11 -21.23
C GLN A 116 -18.98 -58.01 -20.97
N HIS A 117 -19.96 -57.52 -20.20
CA HIS A 117 -21.26 -58.18 -20.00
C HIS A 117 -22.18 -58.11 -21.23
N ALA A 118 -22.00 -57.13 -22.12
CA ALA A 118 -22.79 -56.98 -23.34
C ALA A 118 -22.48 -58.02 -24.42
N THR A 119 -21.27 -58.58 -24.43
CA THR A 119 -20.88 -59.69 -25.32
C THR A 119 -21.70 -60.96 -25.10
N THR A 120 -22.39 -61.08 -23.96
CA THR A 120 -23.21 -62.25 -23.61
C THR A 120 -24.72 -62.00 -23.79
N ASN A 121 -25.17 -60.77 -24.06
CA ASN A 121 -26.60 -60.40 -24.05
C ASN A 121 -26.97 -59.33 -25.11
N ASN A 122 -27.77 -59.68 -26.12
CA ASN A 122 -28.15 -58.83 -27.28
C ASN A 122 -28.88 -57.51 -26.94
N LYS A 123 -29.40 -57.34 -25.71
CA LYS A 123 -30.03 -56.08 -25.25
C LYS A 123 -29.02 -54.99 -24.90
N ALA A 124 -27.78 -55.36 -24.57
CA ALA A 124 -26.74 -54.44 -24.12
C ALA A 124 -25.99 -53.76 -25.28
N VAL A 125 -26.03 -54.31 -26.50
CA VAL A 125 -25.46 -53.66 -27.69
C VAL A 125 -26.18 -52.35 -28.01
N TYR A 126 -27.50 -52.30 -27.84
CA TYR A 126 -28.29 -51.07 -28.02
C TYR A 126 -27.97 -50.02 -26.94
N ASP A 127 -27.76 -50.43 -25.69
CA ASP A 127 -27.41 -49.55 -24.57
C ASP A 127 -26.00 -48.94 -24.74
N VAL A 128 -25.04 -49.74 -25.24
CA VAL A 128 -23.67 -49.27 -25.54
C VAL A 128 -23.67 -48.26 -26.69
N GLN A 129 -24.43 -48.51 -27.77
CA GLN A 129 -24.52 -47.56 -28.89
C GLN A 129 -25.18 -46.24 -28.49
N HIS A 130 -26.23 -46.29 -27.66
CA HIS A 130 -26.90 -45.10 -27.14
C HIS A 130 -25.99 -44.30 -26.19
N MET A 131 -25.17 -44.98 -25.40
CA MET A 131 -24.18 -44.37 -24.50
C MET A 131 -23.04 -43.68 -25.26
N ASP A 132 -22.49 -44.30 -26.32
CA ASP A 132 -21.47 -43.70 -27.17
C ASP A 132 -21.99 -42.41 -27.84
N GLN A 133 -23.26 -42.39 -28.25
CA GLN A 133 -23.91 -41.17 -28.76
C GLN A 133 -24.04 -40.08 -27.69
N GLN A 134 -24.38 -40.44 -26.45
CA GLN A 134 -24.47 -39.49 -25.33
C GLN A 134 -23.10 -38.91 -24.93
N ILE A 135 -22.03 -39.70 -24.95
CA ILE A 135 -20.66 -39.23 -24.68
C ILE A 135 -20.19 -38.27 -25.78
N GLN A 136 -20.39 -38.62 -27.05
CA GLN A 136 -20.02 -37.73 -28.16
C GLN A 136 -20.81 -36.42 -28.15
N LYS A 137 -22.08 -36.47 -27.75
CA LYS A 137 -22.91 -35.29 -27.55
C LYS A 137 -22.36 -34.41 -26.42
N LEU A 138 -22.04 -34.99 -25.26
CA LEU A 138 -21.47 -34.27 -24.12
C LEU A 138 -20.12 -33.60 -24.47
N ILE A 139 -19.23 -34.31 -25.18
CA ILE A 139 -17.94 -33.74 -25.64
C ILE A 139 -18.17 -32.56 -26.58
N THR A 140 -19.12 -32.68 -27.51
CA THR A 140 -19.46 -31.60 -28.46
C THR A 140 -20.06 -30.39 -27.76
N GLU A 141 -20.92 -30.61 -26.77
CA GLU A 141 -21.55 -29.56 -25.96
C GLU A 141 -20.56 -28.87 -25.02
N ILE A 142 -19.51 -29.56 -24.55
CA ILE A 142 -18.49 -28.99 -23.66
C ILE A 142 -17.38 -28.28 -24.43
N LYS A 143 -17.16 -28.60 -25.71
CA LYS A 143 -16.10 -27.99 -26.54
C LYS A 143 -16.08 -26.44 -26.52
N PRO A 144 -17.21 -25.71 -26.60
CA PRO A 144 -17.20 -24.24 -26.55
C PRO A 144 -16.65 -23.65 -25.24
N ILE A 145 -16.74 -24.39 -24.13
CA ILE A 145 -16.21 -23.97 -22.83
C ILE A 145 -14.67 -23.92 -22.87
N MET A 146 -14.03 -24.82 -23.63
CA MET A 146 -12.58 -24.76 -23.85
C MET A 146 -12.16 -23.52 -24.62
N ASP A 147 -13.03 -22.99 -25.48
CA ASP A 147 -12.81 -21.75 -26.22
C ASP A 147 -13.24 -20.51 -25.40
N GLY A 148 -13.67 -20.70 -24.15
CA GLY A 148 -14.05 -19.64 -23.22
C GLY A 148 -15.54 -19.28 -23.23
N ASP A 149 -16.39 -19.96 -23.98
CA ASP A 149 -17.83 -19.68 -23.96
C ASP A 149 -18.51 -20.35 -22.75
N LEU A 150 -18.67 -19.58 -21.67
CA LEU A 150 -19.30 -20.01 -20.42
C LEU A 150 -20.83 -19.84 -20.43
N ARG A 151 -21.42 -19.46 -21.56
CA ARG A 151 -22.90 -19.40 -21.73
C ARG A 151 -23.49 -20.75 -22.07
N VAL A 152 -22.65 -21.70 -22.50
CA VAL A 152 -23.07 -23.02 -22.95
C VAL A 152 -23.31 -23.94 -21.76
N ARG A 153 -24.36 -24.77 -21.83
CA ARG A 153 -24.64 -25.83 -20.87
C ARG A 153 -24.78 -27.17 -21.59
N ALA A 154 -24.31 -28.24 -20.95
CA ALA A 154 -24.53 -29.60 -21.41
C ALA A 154 -25.98 -30.02 -21.14
N ASN A 155 -26.66 -30.55 -22.16
CA ASN A 155 -28.04 -31.00 -22.09
C ASN A 155 -28.12 -32.49 -22.46
N VAL A 156 -27.86 -33.34 -21.46
CA VAL A 156 -27.91 -34.80 -21.59
C VAL A 156 -29.09 -35.35 -20.77
N PRO A 157 -29.94 -36.23 -21.34
CA PRO A 157 -31.07 -36.84 -20.63
C PRO A 157 -30.67 -37.64 -19.38
N ALA A 158 -31.61 -37.82 -18.45
CA ALA A 158 -31.41 -38.53 -17.19
C ALA A 158 -30.84 -39.95 -17.41
N GLY A 159 -29.77 -40.25 -16.65
CA GLY A 159 -28.95 -41.47 -16.76
C GLY A 159 -27.56 -41.20 -16.18
N ASN A 160 -26.64 -42.18 -16.22
CA ASN A 160 -25.31 -42.04 -15.61
C ASN A 160 -24.45 -40.93 -16.25
N ILE A 161 -24.67 -40.60 -17.53
CA ILE A 161 -24.00 -39.47 -18.22
C ILE A 161 -24.65 -38.13 -17.84
N GLY A 162 -25.95 -38.12 -17.51
CA GLY A 162 -26.63 -36.95 -16.97
C GLY A 162 -25.96 -36.41 -15.70
N LEU A 163 -25.51 -37.30 -14.80
CA LEU A 163 -24.78 -36.89 -13.58
C LEU A 163 -23.46 -36.17 -13.90
N VAL A 164 -22.74 -36.60 -14.94
CA VAL A 164 -21.50 -35.93 -15.38
C VAL A 164 -21.83 -34.58 -16.00
N ALA A 165 -22.90 -34.49 -16.80
CA ALA A 165 -23.38 -33.23 -17.36
C ALA A 165 -23.79 -32.24 -16.27
N ASP A 166 -24.45 -32.70 -15.20
CA ASP A 166 -24.83 -31.87 -14.04
C ASP A 166 -23.59 -31.31 -13.32
N ILE A 167 -22.56 -32.13 -13.10
CA ILE A 167 -21.30 -31.67 -12.47
C ILE A 167 -20.55 -30.70 -13.39
N CYS A 168 -20.51 -30.96 -14.71
CA CYS A 168 -19.92 -30.03 -15.67
C CYS A 168 -20.66 -28.69 -15.67
N ASN A 169 -21.99 -28.71 -15.67
CA ASN A 169 -22.81 -27.51 -15.59
C ASN A 169 -22.56 -26.72 -14.30
N ALA A 170 -22.42 -27.40 -13.16
CA ALA A 170 -22.06 -26.75 -11.89
C ALA A 170 -20.67 -26.10 -11.94
N LEU A 171 -19.68 -26.75 -12.56
CA LEU A 171 -18.34 -26.19 -12.71
C LEU A 171 -18.30 -24.98 -13.66
N ILE A 172 -19.07 -25.01 -14.75
CA ILE A 172 -19.21 -23.87 -15.68
C ILE A 172 -19.79 -22.67 -14.93
N GLU A 173 -20.79 -22.91 -14.08
CA GLU A 173 -21.43 -21.88 -13.27
C GLU A 173 -20.46 -21.23 -12.27
N GLU A 174 -19.67 -22.04 -11.56
CA GLU A 174 -18.62 -21.54 -10.66
C GLU A 174 -17.53 -20.74 -11.40
N LEU A 175 -17.10 -21.20 -12.58
CA LEU A 175 -16.13 -20.49 -13.41
C LEU A 175 -16.70 -19.17 -13.92
N ALA A 176 -17.96 -19.15 -14.35
CA ALA A 176 -18.65 -17.94 -14.79
C ALA A 176 -18.78 -16.94 -13.64
N ASN A 177 -19.12 -17.40 -12.44
CA ASN A 177 -19.21 -16.56 -11.24
C ASN A 177 -17.84 -15.98 -10.85
N LEU A 178 -16.78 -16.79 -10.88
CA LEU A 178 -15.41 -16.31 -10.61
C LEU A 178 -14.97 -15.26 -11.63
N ALA A 179 -15.25 -15.48 -12.91
CA ALA A 179 -14.92 -14.52 -13.97
C ALA A 179 -15.72 -13.22 -13.85
N LYS A 180 -17.02 -13.30 -13.50
CA LYS A 180 -17.85 -12.12 -13.19
C LYS A 180 -17.29 -11.33 -12.02
N TRP A 181 -16.97 -12.00 -10.91
CA TRP A 181 -16.39 -11.38 -9.72
C TRP A 181 -15.03 -10.73 -10.02
N THR A 182 -14.19 -11.40 -10.81
CA THR A 182 -12.89 -10.85 -11.25
C THR A 182 -13.06 -9.59 -12.09
N ARG A 183 -14.04 -9.58 -13.01
CA ARG A 183 -14.38 -8.37 -13.81
C ARG A 183 -14.77 -7.22 -12.91
N TYR A 184 -15.74 -7.48 -12.03
CA TYR A 184 -16.27 -6.50 -11.10
C TYR A 184 -15.18 -5.92 -10.19
N SER A 185 -14.34 -6.78 -9.61
CA SER A 185 -13.21 -6.36 -8.77
C SER A 185 -12.21 -5.51 -9.56
N SER A 186 -11.91 -5.89 -10.80
CA SER A 186 -11.00 -5.13 -11.68
C SER A 186 -11.55 -3.74 -12.01
N GLU A 187 -12.84 -3.65 -12.35
CA GLU A 187 -13.51 -2.37 -12.63
C GLU A 187 -13.54 -1.47 -11.39
N GLN A 188 -13.79 -2.05 -10.21
CA GLN A 188 -13.74 -1.35 -8.94
C GLN A 188 -12.35 -0.83 -8.62
N VAL A 189 -11.31 -1.66 -8.72
CA VAL A 189 -9.92 -1.23 -8.51
C VAL A 189 -9.58 -0.10 -9.48
N MET A 190 -9.91 -0.24 -10.76
CA MET A 190 -9.68 0.81 -11.77
C MET A 190 -10.32 2.15 -11.38
N SER A 191 -11.59 2.11 -10.94
CA SER A 191 -12.33 3.29 -10.50
C SER A 191 -11.71 3.93 -9.25
N LYS A 192 -11.38 3.13 -8.22
CA LYS A 192 -10.71 3.63 -7.01
C LYS A 192 -9.36 4.23 -7.33
N THR A 193 -8.59 3.60 -8.21
CA THR A 193 -7.27 4.08 -8.63
C THR A 193 -7.37 5.43 -9.35
N GLN A 194 -8.42 5.69 -10.13
CA GLN A 194 -8.67 7.01 -10.73
C GLN A 194 -8.94 8.09 -9.66
N THR A 195 -9.78 7.79 -8.66
CA THR A 195 -10.02 8.71 -7.54
C THR A 195 -8.74 8.98 -6.75
N LEU A 196 -7.96 7.93 -6.45
CA LEU A 196 -6.67 8.08 -5.75
C LEU A 196 -5.70 8.95 -6.55
N LEU A 197 -5.63 8.77 -7.87
CA LEU A 197 -4.79 9.59 -8.74
C LEU A 197 -5.20 11.08 -8.70
N ALA A 198 -6.50 11.36 -8.76
CA ALA A 198 -7.01 12.73 -8.64
C ALA A 198 -6.61 13.37 -7.30
N ASN A 199 -6.77 12.63 -6.20
CA ASN A 199 -6.37 13.09 -4.87
C ASN A 199 -4.85 13.32 -4.78
N SER A 200 -4.03 12.45 -5.38
CA SER A 200 -2.57 12.62 -5.41
C SER A 200 -2.15 13.89 -6.17
N VAL A 201 -2.86 14.23 -7.26
CA VAL A 201 -2.64 15.50 -7.98
C VAL A 201 -3.01 16.70 -7.10
N GLU A 202 -4.14 16.65 -6.39
CA GLU A 202 -4.54 17.70 -5.44
C GLU A 202 -3.53 17.87 -4.30
N LEU A 203 -3.05 16.76 -3.73
CA LEU A 203 -1.99 16.73 -2.71
C LEU A 203 -0.69 17.36 -3.24
N ALA A 204 -0.29 17.06 -4.48
CA ALA A 204 0.89 17.65 -5.11
C ALA A 204 0.75 19.17 -5.28
N GLN A 205 -0.41 19.64 -5.78
CA GLN A 205 -0.70 21.08 -5.90
C GLN A 205 -0.71 21.77 -4.54
N THR A 206 -1.25 21.11 -3.52
CA THR A 206 -1.26 21.63 -2.15
C THR A 206 0.16 21.75 -1.60
N ALA A 207 1.01 20.75 -1.81
CA ALA A 207 2.40 20.77 -1.40
C ALA A 207 3.19 21.90 -2.11
N GLU A 208 2.94 22.12 -3.40
CA GLU A 208 3.53 23.22 -4.17
C GLU A 208 3.10 24.59 -3.61
N ALA A 209 1.80 24.78 -3.34
CA ALA A 209 1.29 26.00 -2.73
C ALA A 209 1.86 26.24 -1.32
N GLN A 210 2.01 25.18 -0.52
CA GLN A 210 2.65 25.25 0.79
C GLN A 210 4.12 25.66 0.68
N MET A 211 4.86 25.12 -0.28
CA MET A 211 6.27 25.46 -0.50
C MET A 211 6.44 26.95 -0.85
N SER A 212 5.57 27.50 -1.71
CA SER A 212 5.58 28.93 -2.04
C SER A 212 5.36 29.79 -0.79
N ARG A 213 4.34 29.48 0.02
CA ARG A 213 4.07 30.21 1.27
C ARG A 213 5.22 30.10 2.28
N PHE A 214 5.88 28.94 2.29
CA PHE A 214 7.06 28.71 3.13
C PHE A 214 8.22 29.60 2.73
N SER A 215 8.48 29.74 1.42
CA SER A 215 9.50 30.64 0.90
C SER A 215 9.26 32.09 1.34
N ASP A 216 8.02 32.59 1.22
CA ASP A 216 7.65 33.95 1.64
C ASP A 216 7.82 34.16 3.16
N THR A 217 7.48 33.13 3.94
CA THR A 217 7.64 33.16 5.40
C THR A 217 9.11 33.16 5.79
N THR A 218 9.94 32.35 5.15
CA THR A 218 11.40 32.32 5.38
C THR A 218 12.03 33.67 5.08
N GLU A 219 11.69 34.30 3.96
CA GLU A 219 12.19 35.64 3.63
C GLU A 219 11.82 36.67 4.71
N THR A 220 10.60 36.59 5.23
CA THR A 220 10.12 37.49 6.29
C THR A 220 10.89 37.29 7.59
N VAL A 221 11.14 36.03 7.97
CA VAL A 221 11.91 35.72 9.19
C VAL A 221 13.38 36.11 9.04
N GLU A 222 14.00 35.93 7.88
CA GLU A 222 15.37 36.40 7.60
C GLU A 222 15.48 37.93 7.74
N LYS A 223 14.50 38.68 7.21
CA LYS A 223 14.42 40.14 7.41
C LYS A 223 14.26 40.51 8.89
N MET A 224 13.49 39.74 9.66
CA MET A 224 13.32 39.94 11.10
C MET A 224 14.63 39.70 11.87
N VAL A 225 15.39 38.66 11.54
CA VAL A 225 16.72 38.41 12.14
C VAL A 225 17.66 39.58 11.85
N ALA A 226 17.74 40.03 10.59
CA ALA A 226 18.57 41.18 10.22
C ALA A 226 18.16 42.46 10.97
N PHE A 227 16.85 42.67 11.15
CA PHE A 227 16.33 43.80 11.93
C PHE A 227 16.74 43.70 13.41
N ILE A 228 16.60 42.54 14.03
CA ILE A 228 16.97 42.32 15.44
C ILE A 228 18.48 42.51 15.64
N GLN A 229 19.32 42.00 14.74
CA GLN A 229 20.78 42.22 14.81
C GLN A 229 21.15 43.71 14.77
N ARG A 230 20.47 44.49 13.93
CA ARG A 230 20.66 45.94 13.83
C ARG A 230 20.16 46.66 15.08
N LEU A 231 19.01 46.24 15.61
CA LEU A 231 18.44 46.78 16.84
C LEU A 231 19.37 46.53 18.03
N SER A 232 19.85 45.29 18.22
CA SER A 232 20.79 44.93 19.29
C SER A 232 22.08 45.75 19.20
N SER A 233 22.65 45.92 18.01
CA SER A 233 23.83 46.79 17.82
C SER A 233 23.57 48.24 18.24
N THR A 234 22.38 48.77 17.90
CA THR A 234 21.98 50.13 18.27
C THR A 234 21.76 50.25 19.78
N LEU A 235 21.14 49.25 20.42
CA LEU A 235 20.94 49.23 21.86
C LEU A 235 22.26 49.15 22.62
N HIS A 236 23.21 48.32 22.16
CA HIS A 236 24.56 48.27 22.75
C HIS A 236 25.26 49.62 22.74
N LEU A 237 25.21 50.35 21.61
CA LEU A 237 25.77 51.70 21.52
C LEU A 237 25.08 52.69 22.48
N ASN A 238 23.75 52.61 22.61
CA ASN A 238 23.01 53.47 23.54
C ASN A 238 23.38 53.17 25.01
N VAL A 239 23.51 51.89 25.38
CA VAL A 239 23.97 51.49 26.72
C VAL A 239 25.37 52.06 26.98
N GLU A 240 26.29 51.93 26.03
CA GLU A 240 27.65 52.46 26.12
C GLU A 240 27.64 53.99 26.37
N ILE A 241 26.90 54.76 25.56
CA ILE A 241 26.77 56.22 25.72
C ILE A 241 26.20 56.58 27.10
N VAL A 242 25.14 55.91 27.56
CA VAL A 242 24.51 56.16 28.86
C VAL A 242 25.47 55.84 30.01
N THR A 243 26.22 54.74 29.91
CA THR A 243 27.24 54.38 30.91
C THR A 243 28.39 55.39 30.95
N GLU A 244 28.78 55.95 29.81
CA GLU A 244 29.82 56.97 29.72
C GLU A 244 29.37 58.31 30.32
N ILE A 245 28.14 58.75 30.01
CA ILE A 245 27.52 59.93 30.65
C ILE A 245 27.49 59.75 32.17
N ARG A 246 27.06 58.57 32.65
CA ARG A 246 27.05 58.24 34.08
C ARG A 246 28.44 58.29 34.71
N ARG A 247 29.48 57.88 33.98
CA ARG A 247 30.87 57.90 34.46
C ARG A 247 31.42 59.33 34.57
N HIS A 248 31.09 60.20 33.63
CA HIS A 248 31.64 61.57 33.55
C HIS A 248 30.90 62.61 34.38
N LEU A 249 29.61 62.40 34.68
CA LEU A 249 28.81 63.32 35.48
C LEU A 249 29.38 63.65 36.89
N PRO A 250 29.85 62.68 37.70
CA PRO A 250 30.44 62.95 39.02
C PRO A 250 31.80 63.67 38.95
N ALA A 251 32.55 63.51 37.85
CA ALA A 251 33.87 64.14 37.67
C ALA A 251 33.75 65.65 37.38
N GLN A 252 32.72 66.07 36.63
CA GLN A 252 32.47 67.48 36.33
C GLN A 252 31.78 68.23 37.48
N THR A 253 30.97 67.55 38.30
CA THR A 253 30.30 68.17 39.46
C THR A 253 31.29 68.69 40.50
N GLY A 254 32.37 67.94 40.77
CA GLY A 254 33.42 68.36 41.69
C GLY A 254 34.13 69.65 41.25
N GLN A 255 34.22 69.90 39.94
CA GLN A 255 34.77 71.13 39.38
C GLN A 255 33.76 72.29 39.42
N LEU A 256 32.50 72.03 39.09
CA LEU A 256 31.43 73.04 39.08
C LEU A 256 31.06 73.58 40.47
N ASN A 257 31.19 72.75 41.51
CA ASN A 257 30.94 73.17 42.90
C ASN A 257 31.94 74.22 43.39
N GLY A 258 33.13 74.31 42.78
CA GLY A 258 34.14 75.33 43.08
C GLY A 258 33.82 76.73 42.52
N PHE A 259 32.87 76.84 41.59
CA PHE A 259 32.52 78.10 40.92
C PHE A 259 31.21 78.74 41.42
N ALA A 260 30.48 78.08 42.34
CA ALA A 260 29.21 78.59 42.84
C ALA A 260 29.41 79.63 43.96
N SER A 261 29.60 80.90 43.60
CA SER A 261 29.81 82.00 44.57
C SER A 261 28.53 82.52 45.24
N ALA A 262 27.34 82.01 44.89
CA ALA A 262 26.05 82.46 45.40
C ALA A 262 25.30 81.34 46.19
N PRO A 263 24.80 81.61 47.42
CA PRO A 263 24.26 80.58 48.32
C PRO A 263 22.96 79.89 47.86
N GLY A 264 22.33 80.32 46.74
CA GLY A 264 21.13 79.67 46.17
C GLY A 264 21.36 78.88 44.88
N SER A 265 22.41 79.20 44.10
CA SER A 265 22.67 78.58 42.79
C SER A 265 23.28 77.19 42.91
N ALA A 266 24.11 76.96 43.93
CA ALA A 266 24.69 75.64 44.22
C ALA A 266 23.59 74.60 44.49
N THR A 267 22.56 74.96 45.25
CA THR A 267 21.48 74.05 45.63
C THR A 267 20.57 73.69 44.46
N GLN A 268 20.30 74.62 43.55
CA GLN A 268 19.54 74.33 42.32
C GLN A 268 20.33 73.43 41.37
N LEU A 269 21.64 73.69 41.21
CA LEU A 269 22.52 72.88 40.36
C LEU A 269 22.66 71.44 40.88
N SER A 270 22.82 71.27 42.20
CA SER A 270 22.86 69.92 42.81
C SER A 270 21.57 69.14 42.56
N ARG A 271 20.38 69.75 42.71
CA ARG A 271 19.10 69.08 42.43
C ARG A 271 18.97 68.64 40.98
N LEU A 272 19.38 69.49 40.02
CA LEU A 272 19.35 69.14 38.60
C LEU A 272 20.25 67.96 38.28
N ILE A 273 21.43 67.90 38.91
CA ILE A 273 22.38 66.81 38.69
C ILE A 273 21.90 65.52 39.34
N ASP A 274 21.31 65.59 40.53
CA ASP A 274 20.66 64.44 41.16
C ASP A 274 19.50 63.91 40.32
N GLN A 275 18.69 64.81 39.74
CA GLN A 275 17.61 64.43 38.83
C GLN A 275 18.16 63.77 37.55
N LEU A 276 19.20 64.34 36.95
CA LEU A 276 19.86 63.79 35.77
C LEU A 276 20.48 62.41 36.05
N HIS A 277 21.05 62.20 37.25
CA HIS A 277 21.53 60.88 37.68
C HIS A 277 20.40 59.86 37.77
N VAL A 278 19.27 60.22 38.36
CA VAL A 278 18.10 59.32 38.47
C VAL A 278 17.57 58.96 37.08
N ASP A 279 17.42 59.95 36.20
CA ASP A 279 16.92 59.74 34.84
C ASP A 279 17.88 58.88 34.00
N THR A 280 19.19 59.11 34.12
CA THR A 280 20.23 58.32 33.42
C THR A 280 20.22 56.86 33.87
N ARG A 281 20.08 56.59 35.18
CA ARG A 281 19.97 55.21 35.70
C ARG A 281 18.71 54.51 35.21
N ARG A 282 17.59 55.24 35.16
CA ARG A 282 16.33 54.69 34.63
C ARG A 282 16.46 54.35 33.15
N GLN A 283 17.14 55.19 32.37
CA GLN A 283 17.41 54.93 30.96
C GLN A 283 18.33 53.72 30.77
N GLU A 284 19.38 53.56 31.58
CA GLU A 284 20.25 52.38 31.58
C GLU A 284 19.45 51.09 31.83
N GLN A 285 18.54 51.11 32.82
CA GLN A 285 17.69 49.96 33.13
C GLN A 285 16.78 49.58 31.96
N LEU A 286 16.07 50.54 31.36
CA LEU A 286 15.19 50.28 30.21
C LEU A 286 15.96 49.77 29.00
N LEU A 287 17.17 50.29 28.76
CA LEU A 287 18.02 49.82 27.66
C LEU A 287 18.50 48.39 27.88
N ASN A 288 18.83 48.02 29.12
CA ASN A 288 19.18 46.63 29.45
C ASN A 288 17.98 45.69 29.29
N GLU A 289 16.78 46.09 29.74
CA GLU A 289 15.55 45.31 29.52
C GLU A 289 15.23 45.13 28.03
N LEU A 290 15.40 46.18 27.22
CA LEU A 290 15.24 46.11 25.77
C LEU A 290 16.29 45.23 25.12
N LEU A 291 17.53 45.25 25.61
CA LEU A 291 18.61 44.42 25.11
C LEU A 291 18.33 42.94 25.38
N ASP A 292 17.91 42.61 26.60
CA ASP A 292 17.49 41.26 26.98
C ASP A 292 16.32 40.78 26.11
N SER A 293 15.33 41.65 25.88
CA SER A 293 14.20 41.34 24.99
C SER A 293 14.64 41.14 23.54
N ALA A 294 15.55 41.97 23.04
CA ALA A 294 16.08 41.84 21.68
C ALA A 294 16.89 40.55 21.50
N GLN A 295 17.69 40.16 22.50
CA GLN A 295 18.42 38.88 22.52
C GLN A 295 17.46 37.69 22.56
N SER A 296 16.41 37.76 23.38
CA SER A 296 15.36 36.73 23.43
C SER A 296 14.63 36.60 22.08
N ASN A 297 14.28 37.73 21.45
CA ASN A 297 13.66 37.71 20.13
C ASN A 297 14.60 37.17 19.04
N ALA A 298 15.92 37.39 19.17
CA ALA A 298 16.91 36.84 18.24
C ALA A 298 16.95 35.32 18.29
N THR A 299 16.99 34.73 19.49
CA THR A 299 17.02 33.27 19.66
C THR A 299 15.72 32.61 19.18
N LEU A 300 14.57 33.25 19.41
CA LEU A 300 13.29 32.79 18.84
C LEU A 300 13.31 32.82 17.31
N ALA A 301 13.80 33.90 16.70
CA ALA A 301 13.88 34.01 15.25
C ALA A 301 14.87 32.99 14.65
N GLU A 302 16.00 32.72 15.31
CA GLU A 302 16.92 31.65 14.93
C GLU A 302 16.27 30.26 15.00
N SER A 303 15.51 29.98 16.06
CA SER A 303 14.72 28.75 16.18
C SER A 303 13.69 28.61 15.07
N MET A 304 12.97 29.69 14.75
CA MET A 304 12.01 29.71 13.65
C MET A 304 12.66 29.39 12.31
N ILE A 305 13.84 29.93 12.00
CA ILE A 305 14.56 29.57 10.76
C ILE A 305 14.83 28.07 10.72
N SER A 306 15.35 27.50 11.81
CA SER A 306 15.62 26.06 11.89
C SER A 306 14.36 25.22 11.68
N GLU A 307 13.24 25.59 12.31
CA GLU A 307 11.95 24.94 12.11
C GLU A 307 11.46 25.08 10.66
N LEU A 308 11.65 26.25 10.04
CA LEU A 308 11.21 26.50 8.68
C LEU A 308 11.97 25.61 7.69
N TYR A 309 13.29 25.46 7.85
CA TYR A 309 14.09 24.52 7.08
C TYR A 309 13.64 23.07 7.28
N ALA A 310 13.34 22.68 8.52
CA ALA A 310 12.84 21.34 8.82
C ALA A 310 11.48 21.06 8.14
N VAL A 311 10.58 22.05 8.09
CA VAL A 311 9.31 21.90 7.37
C VAL A 311 9.53 21.87 5.86
N ALA A 312 10.38 22.72 5.29
CA ALA A 312 10.71 22.67 3.88
C ALA A 312 11.23 21.27 3.47
N GLN A 313 12.07 20.66 4.30
CA GLN A 313 12.54 19.29 4.11
C GLN A 313 11.39 18.27 4.19
N ARG A 314 10.43 18.43 5.13
CA ARG A 314 9.23 17.58 5.19
C ARG A 314 8.34 17.72 3.96
N ILE A 315 8.18 18.93 3.42
CA ILE A 315 7.40 19.17 2.19
C ILE A 315 8.09 18.48 1.00
N TYR A 316 9.42 18.58 0.90
CA TYR A 316 10.18 17.86 -0.12
C TYR A 316 10.03 16.34 -0.02
N GLN A 317 10.14 15.79 1.19
CA GLN A 317 9.90 14.37 1.45
C GLN A 317 8.46 13.98 1.09
N SER A 318 7.47 14.79 1.46
CA SER A 318 6.06 14.57 1.12
C SER A 318 5.83 14.53 -0.38
N SER A 319 6.43 15.46 -1.15
CA SER A 319 6.38 15.46 -2.61
C SER A 319 6.93 14.15 -3.20
N THR A 320 8.05 13.66 -2.66
CA THR A 320 8.63 12.37 -3.06
C THR A 320 7.69 11.21 -2.75
N SER A 321 7.07 11.18 -1.56
CA SER A 321 6.09 10.15 -1.18
C SER A 321 4.81 10.19 -2.02
N ILE A 322 4.35 11.38 -2.43
CA ILE A 322 3.21 11.51 -3.35
C ILE A 322 3.56 10.88 -4.70
N LEU A 323 4.77 11.13 -5.24
CA LEU A 323 5.22 10.50 -6.48
C LEU A 323 5.30 8.97 -6.37
N GLN A 324 5.81 8.44 -5.25
CA GLN A 324 5.81 6.99 -5.00
C GLN A 324 4.39 6.42 -4.93
N THR A 325 3.46 7.16 -4.33
CA THR A 325 2.05 6.77 -4.27
C THR A 325 1.45 6.69 -5.67
N VAL A 326 1.75 7.66 -6.54
CA VAL A 326 1.32 7.65 -7.95
C VAL A 326 1.89 6.43 -8.71
N GLU A 327 3.13 6.03 -8.43
CA GLU A 327 3.73 4.82 -9.02
C GLU A 327 2.99 3.53 -8.59
N HIS A 328 2.64 3.42 -7.31
CA HIS A 328 1.85 2.29 -6.80
C HIS A 328 0.42 2.28 -7.37
N ILE A 329 -0.21 3.45 -7.48
CA ILE A 329 -1.51 3.65 -8.15
C ILE A 329 -1.43 3.15 -9.59
N HIS A 330 -0.39 3.53 -10.33
CA HIS A 330 -0.18 3.06 -11.71
C HIS A 330 -0.01 1.54 -11.78
N SER A 331 0.71 0.95 -10.83
CA SER A 331 0.89 -0.50 -10.74
C SER A 331 -0.43 -1.23 -10.47
N LEU A 332 -1.29 -0.69 -9.60
CA LEU A 332 -2.63 -1.22 -9.33
C LEU A 332 -3.54 -1.12 -10.57
N ALA A 333 -3.52 0.00 -11.28
CA ALA A 333 -4.25 0.14 -12.55
C ALA A 333 -3.81 -0.92 -13.56
N LYS A 334 -2.49 -1.13 -13.70
CA LYS A 334 -1.94 -2.15 -14.59
C LYS A 334 -2.40 -3.56 -14.20
N LEU A 335 -2.41 -3.88 -12.90
CA LEU A 335 -2.86 -5.18 -12.40
C LEU A 335 -4.36 -5.40 -12.68
N ALA A 336 -5.19 -4.39 -12.42
CA ALA A 336 -6.62 -4.42 -12.72
C ALA A 336 -6.87 -4.61 -14.23
N GLN A 337 -6.08 -3.94 -15.09
CA GLN A 337 -6.14 -4.15 -16.52
C GLN A 337 -5.70 -5.56 -16.93
N GLN A 338 -4.67 -6.13 -16.29
CA GLN A 338 -4.25 -7.51 -16.52
C GLN A 338 -5.34 -8.51 -16.13
N TRP A 339 -6.00 -8.32 -14.99
CA TRP A 339 -7.13 -9.15 -14.58
C TRP A 339 -8.28 -9.05 -15.58
N ASN A 340 -8.65 -7.85 -16.00
CA ASN A 340 -9.69 -7.65 -17.01
C ASN A 340 -9.33 -8.26 -18.37
N ASN A 341 -8.05 -8.19 -18.78
CA ASN A 341 -7.59 -8.86 -20.00
C ASN A 341 -7.59 -10.39 -19.87
N SER A 342 -7.29 -10.92 -18.68
CA SER A 342 -7.28 -12.36 -18.41
C SER A 342 -8.68 -12.98 -18.51
N ILE A 343 -9.72 -12.19 -18.26
CA ILE A 343 -11.12 -12.64 -18.36
C ILE A 343 -11.82 -12.22 -19.66
N ALA A 344 -11.25 -11.32 -20.45
CA ALA A 344 -11.83 -10.84 -21.72
C ALA A 344 -12.04 -11.95 -22.77
N GLY A 345 -11.32 -13.08 -22.65
CA GLY A 345 -11.50 -14.26 -23.49
C GLY A 345 -12.73 -15.10 -23.13
N PHE A 346 -13.34 -14.90 -21.95
CA PHE A 346 -14.51 -15.65 -21.53
C PHE A 346 -15.80 -14.93 -21.91
N GLN A 347 -16.71 -15.64 -22.58
CA GLN A 347 -18.06 -15.15 -22.86
C GLN A 347 -18.95 -15.53 -21.68
N LEU A 348 -19.42 -14.53 -20.93
CA LEU A 348 -20.19 -14.72 -19.71
C LEU A 348 -21.69 -14.70 -19.99
N PRO A 349 -22.52 -15.46 -19.23
CA PRO A 349 -23.97 -15.34 -19.27
C PRO A 349 -24.41 -13.92 -18.92
N GLU A 350 -25.41 -13.39 -19.63
CA GLU A 350 -25.95 -12.03 -19.46
C GLU A 350 -26.57 -11.75 -18.07
N ASP A 351 -26.77 -12.79 -17.22
CA ASP A 351 -27.33 -12.60 -15.88
C ASP A 351 -26.57 -11.50 -15.13
N SER A 352 -27.32 -10.48 -14.75
CA SER A 352 -26.81 -9.14 -14.53
C SER A 352 -25.79 -9.08 -13.39
N LEU A 353 -24.78 -8.23 -13.58
CA LEU A 353 -23.77 -7.89 -12.57
C LEU A 353 -24.37 -7.27 -11.28
N ASP A 354 -25.69 -7.06 -11.25
CA ASP A 354 -26.41 -6.37 -10.18
C ASP A 354 -26.39 -7.13 -8.85
N ASP A 355 -26.26 -8.46 -8.88
CA ASP A 355 -26.25 -9.31 -7.67
C ASP A 355 -25.02 -9.05 -6.78
N TYR A 356 -23.86 -8.81 -7.40
CA TYR A 356 -22.63 -8.47 -6.68
C TYR A 356 -22.68 -7.06 -6.06
N GLY A 357 -23.40 -6.12 -6.70
CA GLY A 357 -23.64 -4.78 -6.14
C GLY A 357 -24.62 -4.76 -4.96
N ALA A 358 -25.43 -5.80 -4.76
CA ALA A 358 -26.25 -5.98 -3.56
C ALA A 358 -25.43 -6.53 -2.39
N GLN A 359 -24.56 -7.51 -2.67
CA GLN A 359 -23.69 -8.14 -1.67
C GLN A 359 -22.63 -7.17 -1.12
N GLU A 360 -22.16 -6.23 -1.94
CA GLU A 360 -21.29 -5.15 -1.48
C GLU A 360 -22.03 -4.07 -0.69
N ARG A 361 -23.31 -3.79 -0.99
CA ARG A 361 -24.12 -2.89 -0.15
C ARG A 361 -24.30 -3.46 1.25
N GLU A 362 -24.55 -4.76 1.35
CA GLU A 362 -24.66 -5.48 2.63
C GLU A 362 -23.31 -5.51 3.39
N TYR A 363 -22.19 -5.74 2.70
CA TYR A 363 -20.86 -5.69 3.31
C TYR A 363 -20.47 -4.26 3.75
N ARG A 364 -20.85 -3.25 2.96
CA ARG A 364 -20.57 -1.83 3.25
C ARG A 364 -21.42 -1.32 4.41
N GLU A 365 -22.67 -1.75 4.55
CA GLU A 365 -23.50 -1.49 5.73
C GLU A 365 -22.96 -2.18 6.99
N ALA A 366 -22.37 -3.38 6.85
CA ALA A 366 -21.74 -4.10 7.96
C ALA A 366 -20.41 -3.45 8.42
N VAL A 367 -19.66 -2.80 7.52
CA VAL A 367 -18.33 -2.22 7.81
C VAL A 367 -18.36 -0.71 8.10
N ALA A 368 -19.40 0.02 7.68
CA ALA A 368 -19.58 1.45 7.97
C ALA A 368 -19.42 1.86 9.46
N PRO A 369 -19.85 1.05 10.46
CA PRO A 369 -19.61 1.37 11.87
C PRO A 369 -18.12 1.36 12.27
N LEU A 370 -17.27 0.60 11.58
CA LEU A 370 -15.84 0.46 11.90
C LEU A 370 -15.00 1.60 11.32
N GLU A 371 -15.34 2.10 10.13
CA GLU A 371 -14.62 3.23 9.51
C GLU A 371 -14.92 4.57 10.22
N SER A 372 -16.13 4.74 10.76
CA SER A 372 -16.50 5.93 11.54
C SER A 372 -15.76 6.06 12.87
N GLY A 373 -15.24 4.95 13.41
CA GLY A 373 -14.44 4.91 14.64
C GLY A 373 -12.97 5.32 14.45
N ILE A 374 -12.43 5.16 13.24
CA ILE A 374 -11.03 5.50 12.92
C ILE A 374 -10.89 7.00 12.62
N GLY A 375 -11.88 7.61 11.96
CA GLY A 375 -11.89 9.05 11.66
C GLY A 375 -12.07 9.95 12.89
N ARG A 376 -12.77 9.49 13.93
CA ARG A 376 -13.03 10.29 15.14
C ARG A 376 -11.83 10.38 16.09
N ARG A 377 -10.92 9.41 16.07
CA ARG A 377 -9.71 9.42 16.93
C ARG A 377 -8.61 10.35 16.44
N SER A 378 -8.63 10.73 15.16
CA SER A 378 -7.61 11.62 14.57
C SER A 378 -7.94 13.10 14.70
N THR A 379 -9.19 13.48 14.95
CA THR A 379 -9.60 14.88 15.13
C THR A 379 -9.48 15.39 16.57
N ASP A 380 -9.30 14.49 17.54
CA ASP A 380 -9.18 14.86 18.97
C ASP A 380 -7.70 15.01 19.44
N LEU A 381 -6.72 14.96 18.52
CA LEU A 381 -5.28 15.07 18.81
C LEU A 381 -4.54 16.13 17.97
N LEU A 382 -5.26 17.08 17.39
CA LEU A 382 -4.74 18.38 16.92
C LEU A 382 -5.44 19.48 17.71
#